data_AF-A0A453CM01-F1
#
_entry.id   AF-A0A453CM01-F1
#
_cell.length_a   1.000
_cell.length_b   1.000
_cell.length_c   1.000
_cell.angle_alpha   90.00
_cell.angle_beta   90.00
_cell.angle_gamma   90.00
#
_symmetry.space_group_name_H-M   'P 1'
#
loop_
_entity.id
_entity.type
_entity.pdbx_description
1 polymer ?
#
loop_
_entity_poly.entity_id
_entity_poly.type
_entity_poly.pdbx_seq_one_letter_code
_entity_poly.pdbx_strand_id
1 'polypeptide(L)'
;RYKYVSSFTMKLLEEGFDLCGHLLALRRYHFMELADWAESFIVSIYHKKWFSVKSEQKRAEIQGLLDLALQRSSCDTDPYKEKLFIYMKEQPVISVAASEHGFHMLDDFLLGYKVDWPVNIVITEEALRRYAEIFCYLVQVRFAVFSLTEVWRFLKELTQLISRSGRSRPDILKKLNSVMKVRHQVYHFLSTLQQYHHCNLSDISWRRFQHSLKHQVKDMRDIEYVHLCYVTDALHICFLSNETKPVATIIKSMLQQALEFRSCFKSLNDLSESTVNQLNLHSLINFSQVDAIRTRFESNIKDLYILHSKSSKYEELGLSRFWGYLNYNEYHSLKITKDVGCFYF
;
A
#
# COMPACT_ATOMS: atom_id res chain seq x y z
N ARG A 1 28.77 -38.94 -1.39
CA ARG A 1 27.92 -38.88 -2.60
C ARG A 1 26.80 -37.83 -2.46
N TYR A 2 25.89 -37.95 -1.47
CA TYR A 2 24.81 -36.98 -1.24
C TYR A 2 25.27 -35.50 -1.16
N LYS A 3 26.24 -35.17 -0.29
CA LYS A 3 26.76 -33.79 -0.15
C LYS A 3 27.34 -33.21 -1.46
N TYR A 4 27.97 -34.06 -2.26
CA TYR A 4 28.54 -33.64 -3.54
C TYR A 4 27.43 -33.30 -4.55
N VAL A 5 26.42 -34.17 -4.68
CA VAL A 5 25.25 -33.90 -5.54
C VAL A 5 24.53 -32.64 -5.09
N SER A 6 24.31 -32.46 -3.79
CA SER A 6 23.64 -31.28 -3.24
C SER A 6 24.40 -29.98 -3.55
N SER A 7 25.70 -29.94 -3.28
CA SER A 7 26.53 -28.77 -3.61
C SER A 7 26.61 -28.48 -5.11
N PHE A 8 26.61 -29.52 -5.96
CA PHE A 8 26.58 -29.35 -7.40
C PHE A 8 25.23 -28.79 -7.88
N THR A 9 24.12 -29.31 -7.38
CA THR A 9 22.78 -28.82 -7.72
C THR A 9 22.59 -27.36 -7.28
N MET A 10 23.08 -26.98 -6.10
CA MET A 10 23.05 -25.59 -5.64
C MET A 10 23.83 -24.67 -6.57
N LYS A 11 25.07 -25.03 -6.93
CA LYS A 11 25.87 -24.25 -7.89
C LYS A 11 25.21 -24.16 -9.26
N LEU A 12 24.59 -25.24 -9.72
CA LEU A 12 23.87 -25.25 -11.00
C LEU A 12 22.68 -24.27 -10.97
N LEU A 13 21.93 -24.21 -9.87
CA LEU A 13 20.81 -23.27 -9.71
C LEU A 13 21.28 -21.82 -9.57
N GLU A 14 22.38 -21.58 -8.86
CA GLU A 14 22.95 -20.23 -8.66
C GLU A 14 23.62 -19.69 -9.92
N GLU A 15 24.55 -20.44 -10.52
CA GLU A 15 25.36 -19.99 -11.65
C GLU A 15 24.69 -20.28 -13.01
N GLY A 16 23.97 -21.40 -13.13
CA GLY A 16 23.38 -21.83 -14.39
C GLY A 16 22.00 -21.25 -14.68
N PHE A 17 21.19 -21.01 -13.65
CA PHE A 17 19.81 -20.52 -13.78
C PHE A 17 19.53 -19.19 -13.07
N ASP A 18 20.57 -18.54 -12.55
CA ASP A 18 20.52 -17.24 -11.87
C ASP A 18 19.37 -17.12 -10.85
N LEU A 19 19.29 -18.09 -9.93
CA LEU A 19 18.31 -18.07 -8.85
C LEU A 19 18.36 -16.76 -8.05
N CYS A 20 19.55 -16.22 -7.84
CA CYS A 20 19.75 -14.94 -7.14
C CYS A 20 19.09 -13.78 -7.89
N GLY A 21 19.27 -13.68 -9.22
CA GLY A 21 18.60 -12.70 -10.07
C GLY A 21 17.08 -12.82 -10.01
N HIS A 22 16.55 -14.04 -10.04
CA HIS A 22 15.11 -14.28 -9.87
C HIS A 22 14.56 -13.80 -8.51
N LEU A 23 15.27 -14.07 -7.41
CA LEU A 23 14.86 -13.62 -6.07
C LEU A 23 14.95 -12.10 -5.92
N LEU A 24 15.97 -11.48 -6.52
CA LEU A 24 16.11 -10.02 -6.58
C LEU A 24 15.00 -9.38 -7.40
N ALA A 25 14.60 -9.99 -8.52
CA ALA A 25 13.49 -9.52 -9.34
C ALA A 25 12.17 -9.57 -8.56
N LEU A 26 11.87 -10.67 -7.87
CA LEU A 26 10.69 -10.78 -7.01
C LEU A 26 10.65 -9.68 -5.95
N ARG A 27 11.78 -9.43 -5.28
CA ARG A 27 11.88 -8.31 -4.32
C ARG A 27 11.66 -6.96 -5.00
N ARG A 28 12.33 -6.70 -6.12
CA ARG A 28 12.26 -5.43 -6.87
C ARG A 28 10.83 -5.09 -7.28
N TYR A 29 10.11 -6.06 -7.85
CA TYR A 29 8.79 -5.86 -8.43
C TYR A 29 7.66 -6.04 -7.42
N HIS A 30 7.62 -7.12 -6.65
CA HIS A 30 6.51 -7.37 -5.73
C HIS A 30 6.55 -6.47 -4.49
N PHE A 31 7.73 -6.10 -4.01
CA PHE A 31 7.86 -5.17 -2.87
C PHE A 31 8.01 -3.71 -3.29
N MET A 32 8.04 -3.43 -4.60
CA MET A 32 8.19 -2.08 -5.16
C MET A 32 9.40 -1.33 -4.57
N GLU A 33 10.55 -2.01 -4.52
CA GLU A 33 11.80 -1.45 -3.95
C GLU A 33 12.24 -0.20 -4.74
N LEU A 34 12.17 -0.26 -6.07
CA LEU A 34 12.40 0.88 -6.94
C LEU A 34 11.12 1.72 -7.05
N ALA A 35 11.24 3.01 -6.71
CA ALA A 35 10.09 3.90 -6.60
C ALA A 35 9.59 4.40 -7.97
N ASP A 36 10.46 4.52 -8.96
CA ASP A 36 10.20 5.16 -10.24
C ASP A 36 9.10 4.48 -11.08
N TRP A 37 9.20 3.17 -11.30
CA TRP A 37 8.20 2.41 -12.04
C TRP A 37 6.89 2.33 -11.26
N ALA A 38 6.98 2.13 -9.94
CA ALA A 38 5.82 1.97 -9.07
C ALA A 38 5.01 3.27 -9.00
N GLU A 39 5.66 4.43 -8.87
CA GLU A 39 4.99 5.73 -8.91
C GLU A 39 4.32 5.98 -10.27
N SER A 40 5.04 5.76 -11.37
CA SER A 40 4.51 5.89 -12.73
C SER A 40 3.27 5.00 -12.95
N PHE A 41 3.32 3.76 -12.46
CA PHE A 41 2.20 2.82 -12.52
C PHE A 41 0.99 3.29 -11.70
N ILE A 42 1.20 3.74 -10.46
CA ILE A 42 0.13 4.26 -9.59
C ILE A 42 -0.54 5.50 -10.20
N VAL A 43 0.25 6.44 -10.72
CA VAL A 43 -0.25 7.64 -11.43
C VAL A 43 -1.11 7.23 -12.63
N SER A 44 -0.61 6.29 -13.44
CA SER A 44 -1.31 5.81 -14.63
C SER A 44 -2.65 5.13 -14.30
N ILE A 45 -2.68 4.31 -13.25
CA ILE A 45 -3.92 3.69 -12.76
C ILE A 45 -4.89 4.74 -12.24
N TYR A 46 -4.41 5.74 -11.51
CA TYR A 46 -5.24 6.76 -10.87
C TYR A 46 -6.01 7.63 -11.87
N HIS A 47 -5.40 7.96 -13.02
CA HIS A 47 -6.02 8.78 -14.05
C HIS A 47 -7.05 8.03 -14.91
N LYS A 48 -6.97 6.70 -14.99
CA LYS A 48 -7.95 5.90 -15.73
C LYS A 48 -9.26 5.75 -14.94
N LYS A 49 -10.38 5.89 -15.65
CA LYS A 49 -11.71 5.56 -15.13
C LYS A 49 -12.01 4.10 -15.44
N TRP A 50 -12.04 3.26 -14.41
CA TRP A 50 -12.17 1.80 -14.54
C TRP A 50 -13.62 1.30 -14.47
N PHE A 51 -14.60 2.20 -14.45
CA PHE A 51 -16.01 1.84 -14.39
C PHE A 51 -16.44 1.13 -15.69
N SER A 52 -17.19 0.03 -15.56
CA SER A 52 -17.85 -0.68 -16.67
C SER A 52 -16.96 -1.50 -17.64
N VAL A 53 -15.68 -1.72 -17.34
CA VAL A 53 -14.79 -2.52 -18.20
C VAL A 53 -14.87 -4.01 -17.84
N LYS A 54 -15.05 -4.90 -18.84
CA LYS A 54 -15.00 -6.36 -18.65
C LYS A 54 -13.65 -6.79 -18.03
N SER A 55 -13.65 -7.81 -17.18
CA SER A 55 -12.46 -8.28 -16.44
C SER A 55 -11.23 -8.55 -17.34
N GLU A 56 -11.44 -9.14 -18.52
CA GLU A 56 -10.35 -9.41 -19.48
C GLU A 56 -9.75 -8.15 -20.09
N GLN A 57 -10.60 -7.20 -20.50
CA GLN A 57 -10.15 -5.91 -21.02
C GLN A 57 -9.42 -5.10 -19.93
N LYS A 58 -9.93 -5.14 -18.70
CA LYS A 58 -9.28 -4.53 -17.52
C LYS A 58 -7.87 -5.12 -17.31
N ARG A 59 -7.71 -6.44 -17.44
CA ARG A 59 -6.40 -7.12 -17.33
C ARG A 59 -5.43 -6.62 -18.40
N ALA A 60 -5.83 -6.65 -19.67
CA ALA A 60 -4.97 -6.21 -20.77
C ALA A 60 -4.56 -4.74 -20.63
N GLU A 61 -5.46 -3.89 -20.16
CA GLU A 61 -5.16 -2.49 -19.91
C GLU A 61 -4.20 -2.26 -18.74
N ILE A 62 -4.36 -2.97 -17.63
CA ILE A 62 -3.43 -2.87 -16.49
C ILE A 62 -2.06 -3.43 -16.88
N GLN A 63 -2.02 -4.52 -17.65
CA GLN A 63 -0.78 -5.05 -18.22
C GLN A 63 -0.06 -3.99 -19.07
N GLY A 64 -0.77 -3.37 -20.02
CA GLY A 64 -0.17 -2.32 -20.85
C GLY A 64 0.31 -1.11 -20.06
N LEU A 65 -0.37 -0.74 -18.97
CA LEU A 65 0.11 0.31 -18.06
C LEU A 65 1.36 -0.10 -17.28
N LEU A 66 1.43 -1.37 -16.84
CA LEU A 66 2.63 -1.91 -16.20
C LEU A 66 3.81 -1.90 -17.17
N ASP A 67 3.62 -2.40 -18.38
CA ASP A 67 4.68 -2.47 -19.39
C ASP A 67 5.21 -1.07 -19.74
N LEU A 68 4.31 -0.09 -19.91
CA LEU A 68 4.69 1.31 -20.14
C LEU A 68 5.44 1.91 -18.94
N ALA A 69 5.02 1.60 -17.72
CA ALA A 69 5.70 2.08 -16.52
C ALA A 69 7.11 1.49 -16.40
N LEU A 70 7.26 0.19 -16.69
CA LEU A 70 8.54 -0.50 -16.70
C LEU A 70 9.48 0.05 -17.78
N GLN A 71 9.00 0.21 -19.02
CA GLN A 71 9.78 0.77 -20.13
C GLN A 71 10.27 2.21 -19.88
N ARG A 72 9.51 3.01 -19.12
CA ARG A 72 9.86 4.42 -18.83
C ARG A 72 10.68 4.60 -17.56
N SER A 73 11.05 3.51 -16.91
CA SER A 73 11.75 3.50 -15.63
C SER A 73 13.17 2.96 -15.77
N SER A 74 13.93 3.01 -14.68
CA SER A 74 15.25 2.38 -14.59
C SER A 74 15.23 0.85 -14.76
N CYS A 75 14.05 0.22 -14.68
CA CYS A 75 13.86 -1.21 -14.90
C CYS A 75 13.88 -1.62 -16.38
N ASP A 76 13.98 -0.69 -17.33
CA ASP A 76 13.92 -1.03 -18.76
C ASP A 76 15.05 -2.00 -19.19
N THR A 77 16.22 -1.93 -18.56
CA THR A 77 17.33 -2.84 -18.90
C THR A 77 17.25 -4.19 -18.20
N ASP A 78 16.27 -4.43 -17.32
CA ASP A 78 16.17 -5.64 -16.54
C ASP A 78 15.57 -6.81 -17.36
N PRO A 79 16.30 -7.93 -17.56
CA PRO A 79 15.79 -9.08 -18.31
C PRO A 79 14.59 -9.75 -17.63
N TYR A 80 14.39 -9.59 -16.33
CA TYR A 80 13.31 -10.24 -15.59
C TYR A 80 11.95 -9.55 -15.75
N LYS A 81 11.91 -8.33 -16.31
CA LYS A 81 10.67 -7.56 -16.48
C LYS A 81 9.64 -8.29 -17.37
N GLU A 82 10.10 -9.03 -18.37
CA GLU A 82 9.25 -9.78 -19.32
C GLU A 82 8.55 -10.99 -18.67
N LYS A 83 9.03 -11.42 -17.49
CA LYS A 83 8.42 -12.53 -16.74
C LYS A 83 7.22 -12.08 -15.92
N LEU A 84 6.96 -10.78 -15.82
CA LEU A 84 5.84 -10.21 -15.07
C LEU A 84 4.55 -10.26 -15.88
N PHE A 85 3.46 -10.66 -15.24
CA PHE A 85 2.14 -10.63 -15.87
C PHE A 85 1.04 -10.32 -14.86
N ILE A 86 -0.01 -9.64 -15.31
CA ILE A 86 -1.17 -9.35 -14.48
C ILE A 86 -2.21 -10.45 -14.61
N TYR A 87 -2.70 -10.94 -13.48
CA TYR A 87 -3.84 -11.83 -13.43
C TYR A 87 -4.90 -11.31 -12.46
N MET A 88 -6.15 -11.68 -12.73
CA MET A 88 -7.29 -11.27 -11.92
C MET A 88 -7.65 -12.39 -10.95
N LYS A 89 -7.94 -12.03 -9.70
CA LYS A 89 -8.49 -12.93 -8.71
C LYS A 89 -9.89 -13.36 -9.14
N GLU A 90 -10.14 -14.66 -9.14
CA GLU A 90 -11.49 -15.20 -9.34
C GLU A 90 -12.33 -14.84 -8.11
N GLN A 91 -13.19 -13.83 -8.23
CA GLN A 91 -14.15 -13.52 -7.18
C GLN A 91 -15.33 -14.49 -7.27
N PRO A 92 -15.75 -15.13 -6.15
CA PRO A 92 -17.03 -15.79 -6.10
C PRO A 92 -18.16 -14.76 -6.28
N VAL A 93 -19.18 -15.12 -7.06
CA VAL A 93 -20.25 -14.28 -7.64
C VAL A 93 -21.13 -13.50 -6.63
N ILE A 94 -20.81 -13.49 -5.33
CA ILE A 94 -21.72 -13.06 -4.25
C ILE A 94 -21.37 -11.69 -3.61
N SER A 95 -20.33 -10.97 -4.03
CA SER A 95 -20.12 -9.59 -3.53
C SER A 95 -20.99 -8.55 -4.25
N VAL A 96 -22.30 -8.63 -3.99
CA VAL A 96 -23.30 -7.59 -4.30
C VAL A 96 -23.14 -6.45 -3.30
N ALA A 97 -22.22 -5.54 -3.61
CA ALA A 97 -22.29 -4.11 -3.30
C ALA A 97 -21.06 -3.47 -3.94
N ALA A 98 -21.15 -3.17 -5.24
CA ALA A 98 -20.20 -2.26 -5.87
C ALA A 98 -20.37 -0.89 -5.19
N SER A 99 -19.64 -0.65 -4.12
CA SER A 99 -19.46 0.71 -3.64
C SER A 99 -18.78 1.47 -4.77
N GLU A 100 -19.28 2.67 -5.08
CA GLU A 100 -18.78 3.54 -6.17
C GLU A 100 -17.33 4.03 -5.97
N HIS A 101 -16.60 3.44 -5.03
CA HIS A 101 -15.31 3.88 -4.51
C HIS A 101 -14.23 2.92 -5.01
N GLY A 102 -13.19 3.47 -5.64
CA GLY A 102 -12.14 2.72 -6.37
C GLY A 102 -11.29 1.73 -5.57
N PHE A 103 -11.60 1.45 -4.31
CA PHE A 103 -10.86 0.53 -3.44
C PHE A 103 -10.99 -0.93 -3.91
N HIS A 104 -12.21 -1.40 -4.20
CA HIS A 104 -12.45 -2.77 -4.67
C HIS A 104 -11.79 -3.06 -6.02
N MET A 105 -11.50 -2.03 -6.82
CA MET A 105 -10.84 -2.20 -8.11
C MET A 105 -9.40 -2.73 -7.95
N LEU A 106 -8.71 -2.33 -6.88
CA LEU A 106 -7.34 -2.74 -6.57
C LEU A 106 -7.27 -4.11 -5.87
N ASP A 107 -8.38 -4.61 -5.33
CA ASP A 107 -8.47 -5.94 -4.73
C ASP A 107 -8.45 -7.07 -5.79
N ASP A 108 -8.73 -6.75 -7.06
CA ASP A 108 -8.96 -7.73 -8.11
C ASP A 108 -7.70 -8.19 -8.83
N PHE A 109 -6.70 -7.31 -8.99
CA PHE A 109 -5.54 -7.62 -9.82
C PHE A 109 -4.31 -7.96 -8.99
N LEU A 110 -3.55 -8.92 -9.50
CA LEU A 110 -2.40 -9.53 -8.86
C LEU A 110 -1.23 -9.56 -9.85
N LEU A 111 -0.02 -9.43 -9.32
CA LEU A 111 1.21 -9.50 -10.11
C LEU A 111 1.77 -10.92 -10.06
N GLY A 112 1.71 -11.61 -11.20
CA GLY A 112 2.32 -12.90 -11.43
C GLY A 112 3.76 -12.77 -11.89
N TYR A 113 4.54 -13.82 -11.64
CA TYR A 113 5.92 -13.95 -12.10
C TYR A 113 6.10 -15.34 -12.70
N LYS A 114 6.47 -15.39 -13.97
CA LYS A 114 6.70 -16.66 -14.68
C LYS A 114 8.06 -17.21 -14.27
N VAL A 115 8.07 -18.40 -13.68
CA VAL A 115 9.29 -19.11 -13.30
C VAL A 115 9.41 -20.37 -14.13
N ASP A 116 10.51 -20.48 -14.87
CA ASP A 116 10.80 -21.64 -15.70
C ASP A 116 11.44 -22.76 -14.86
N TRP A 117 11.28 -24.00 -15.30
CA TRP A 117 12.02 -25.11 -14.73
C TRP A 117 13.52 -24.91 -14.98
N PRO A 118 14.41 -25.14 -13.99
CA PRO A 118 14.20 -25.77 -12.68
C PRO A 118 14.01 -24.81 -11.49
N VAL A 119 13.99 -23.49 -11.72
CA VAL A 119 13.93 -22.48 -10.65
C VAL A 119 12.62 -22.58 -9.85
N ASN A 120 11.55 -23.04 -10.49
CA ASN A 120 10.23 -23.25 -9.88
C ASN A 120 10.22 -24.29 -8.75
N ILE A 121 11.26 -25.13 -8.64
CA ILE A 121 11.43 -26.07 -7.52
C ILE A 121 11.68 -25.30 -6.22
N VAL A 122 12.43 -24.19 -6.30
CA VAL A 122 12.73 -23.34 -5.14
C VAL A 122 11.69 -22.21 -4.98
N ILE A 123 11.30 -21.59 -6.09
CA ILE A 123 10.27 -20.56 -6.13
C ILE A 123 8.93 -21.23 -6.38
N THR A 124 8.33 -21.71 -5.30
CA THR A 124 7.07 -22.45 -5.34
C THR A 124 5.88 -21.55 -5.68
N GLU A 125 4.81 -22.13 -6.22
CA GLU A 125 3.54 -21.43 -6.46
C GLU A 125 2.96 -20.82 -5.18
N GLU A 126 3.20 -21.46 -4.03
CA GLU A 126 2.77 -20.96 -2.74
C GLU A 126 3.47 -19.65 -2.38
N ALA A 127 4.79 -19.56 -2.60
CA ALA A 127 5.53 -18.32 -2.39
C ALA A 127 5.06 -17.22 -3.35
N LEU A 128 4.85 -17.53 -4.63
CA LEU A 128 4.36 -16.57 -5.63
C LEU A 128 2.97 -16.01 -5.29
N ARG A 129 2.07 -16.85 -4.77
CA ARG A 129 0.75 -16.41 -4.30
C ARG A 129 0.87 -15.37 -3.18
N ARG A 130 1.74 -15.62 -2.21
CA ARG A 130 2.00 -14.68 -1.10
C ARG A 130 2.64 -13.38 -1.59
N TYR A 131 3.58 -13.45 -2.54
CA TYR A 131 4.14 -12.26 -3.17
C TYR A 131 3.08 -11.41 -3.87
N ALA A 132 2.16 -12.05 -4.59
CA ALA A 132 1.06 -11.36 -5.26
C ALA A 132 0.11 -10.67 -4.27
N GLU A 133 -0.20 -11.32 -3.13
CA GLU A 133 -0.99 -10.72 -2.06
C GLU A 133 -0.30 -9.50 -1.43
N ILE A 134 1.01 -9.59 -1.16
CA ILE A 134 1.82 -8.48 -0.66
C ILE A 134 1.81 -7.33 -1.65
N PHE A 135 2.06 -7.61 -2.93
CA PHE A 135 2.06 -6.60 -3.99
C PHE A 135 0.73 -5.83 -4.04
N CYS A 136 -0.39 -6.56 -4.08
CA CYS A 136 -1.73 -5.97 -4.11
C CYS A 136 -1.95 -5.03 -2.92
N TYR A 137 -1.62 -5.48 -1.71
CA TYR A 137 -1.73 -4.67 -0.51
C TYR A 137 -0.85 -3.41 -0.55
N LEU A 138 0.42 -3.54 -0.94
CA LEU A 138 1.33 -2.39 -1.02
C LEU A 138 0.86 -1.38 -2.07
N VAL A 139 0.30 -1.85 -3.18
CA VAL A 139 -0.29 -1.00 -4.22
C VAL A 139 -1.47 -0.21 -3.66
N GLN A 140 -2.34 -0.83 -2.84
CA GLN A 140 -3.44 -0.12 -2.16
C GLN A 140 -2.93 0.98 -1.24
N VAL A 141 -1.89 0.70 -0.44
CA VAL A 141 -1.26 1.70 0.44
C VAL A 141 -0.73 2.88 -0.36
N ARG A 142 0.06 2.63 -1.42
CA ARG A 142 0.61 3.69 -2.27
C ARG A 142 -0.49 4.48 -2.99
N PHE A 143 -1.51 3.80 -3.48
CA PHE A 143 -2.65 4.44 -4.15
C PHE A 143 -3.42 5.36 -3.21
N ALA A 144 -3.64 4.95 -1.95
CA ALA A 144 -4.29 5.77 -0.94
C ALA A 144 -3.45 7.02 -0.57
N VAL A 145 -2.14 6.86 -0.39
CA VAL A 145 -1.22 7.99 -0.16
C VAL A 145 -1.25 8.96 -1.34
N PHE A 146 -1.16 8.45 -2.56
CA PHE A 146 -1.23 9.27 -3.78
C PHE A 146 -2.57 10.03 -3.89
N SER A 147 -3.69 9.38 -3.60
CA SER A 147 -5.01 10.01 -3.59
C SER A 147 -5.08 11.21 -2.63
N LEU A 148 -4.50 11.09 -1.44
CA LEU A 148 -4.44 12.20 -0.47
C LEU A 148 -3.48 13.32 -0.90
N THR A 149 -2.46 13.01 -1.68
CA THR A 149 -1.56 14.01 -2.29
C THR A 149 -2.30 14.80 -3.37
N GLU A 150 -3.09 14.15 -4.21
CA GLU A 150 -3.91 14.84 -5.22
C GLU A 150 -4.97 15.73 -4.58
N VAL A 151 -5.59 15.29 -3.49
CA VAL A 151 -6.52 16.15 -2.73
C VAL A 151 -5.79 17.36 -2.12
N TRP A 152 -4.56 17.19 -1.63
CA TRP A 152 -3.76 18.33 -1.15
C TRP A 152 -3.44 19.33 -2.26
N ARG A 153 -3.05 18.84 -3.45
CA ARG A 153 -2.79 19.68 -4.63
C ARG A 153 -4.01 20.54 -4.94
N PHE A 154 -5.18 19.91 -5.02
CA PHE A 154 -6.46 20.60 -5.23
C PHE A 154 -6.76 21.64 -4.15
N LEU A 155 -6.65 21.27 -2.87
CA LEU A 155 -6.93 22.18 -1.75
C LEU A 155 -5.98 23.39 -1.75
N LYS A 156 -4.72 23.19 -2.16
CA LYS A 156 -3.72 24.25 -2.28
C LYS A 156 -4.06 25.22 -3.41
N GLU A 157 -4.42 24.71 -4.59
CA GLU A 157 -4.89 25.52 -5.72
C GLU A 157 -6.13 26.34 -5.35
N LEU A 158 -7.13 25.70 -4.71
CA LEU A 158 -8.33 26.38 -4.21
C LEU A 158 -7.99 27.50 -3.22
N THR A 159 -7.08 27.24 -2.27
CA THR A 159 -6.65 28.23 -1.29
C THR A 159 -5.97 29.43 -1.96
N GLN A 160 -5.11 29.19 -2.96
CA GLN A 160 -4.44 30.26 -3.71
C GLN A 160 -5.43 31.12 -4.50
N LEU A 161 -6.44 30.51 -5.14
CA LEU A 161 -7.48 31.25 -5.87
C LEU A 161 -8.31 32.14 -4.94
N ILE A 162 -8.67 31.63 -3.76
CA ILE A 162 -9.40 32.42 -2.75
C ILE A 162 -8.55 33.61 -2.28
N SER A 163 -7.26 33.39 -2.00
CA SER A 163 -6.35 34.48 -1.60
C SER A 163 -6.18 35.55 -2.68
N ARG A 164 -6.19 35.18 -3.97
CA ARG A 164 -6.08 36.12 -5.10
C ARG A 164 -7.36 36.91 -5.37
N SER A 165 -8.52 36.38 -5.00
CA SER A 165 -9.84 37.00 -5.25
C SER A 165 -10.09 38.33 -4.53
N GLY A 166 -9.14 38.84 -3.72
CA GLY A 166 -9.22 40.15 -3.04
C GLY A 166 -10.28 40.26 -1.94
N ARG A 167 -11.16 39.25 -1.79
CA ARG A 167 -12.18 39.18 -0.74
C ARG A 167 -11.65 38.35 0.43
N SER A 168 -11.28 39.01 1.53
CA SER A 168 -10.91 38.31 2.76
C SER A 168 -12.14 37.56 3.31
N ARG A 169 -12.17 36.24 3.15
CA ARG A 169 -13.20 35.34 3.71
C ARG A 169 -12.59 34.43 4.78
N PRO A 170 -12.29 34.96 5.97
CA PRO A 170 -11.57 34.22 7.02
C PRO A 170 -12.30 32.95 7.47
N ASP A 171 -13.64 32.94 7.46
CA ASP A 171 -14.43 31.77 7.87
C ASP A 171 -14.30 30.58 6.90
N ILE A 172 -14.10 30.86 5.63
CA ILE A 172 -13.87 29.83 4.61
C ILE A 172 -12.47 29.24 4.76
N LEU A 173 -11.48 30.10 4.98
CA LEU A 173 -10.12 29.65 5.19
C LEU A 173 -10.02 28.77 6.45
N LYS A 174 -10.74 29.12 7.53
CA LYS A 174 -10.85 28.27 8.73
C LYS A 174 -11.44 26.88 8.41
N LYS A 175 -12.50 26.81 7.60
CA LYS A 175 -13.10 25.54 7.17
C LYS A 175 -12.15 24.72 6.30
N LEU A 176 -11.46 25.34 5.34
CA LEU A 176 -10.44 24.68 4.51
C LEU A 176 -9.28 24.16 5.36
N ASN A 177 -8.80 24.95 6.31
CA ASN A 177 -7.76 24.53 7.25
C ASN A 177 -8.20 23.32 8.09
N SER A 178 -9.47 23.25 8.46
CA SER A 178 -10.02 22.08 9.17
C SER A 178 -10.02 20.83 8.29
N VAL A 179 -10.40 20.94 7.01
CA VAL A 179 -10.31 19.84 6.03
C VAL A 179 -8.86 19.41 5.81
N MET A 180 -7.95 20.38 5.64
CA MET A 180 -6.52 20.14 5.46
C MET A 180 -5.91 19.42 6.68
N LYS A 181 -6.36 19.77 7.89
CA LYS A 181 -5.95 19.10 9.13
C LYS A 181 -6.37 17.63 9.15
N VAL A 182 -7.63 17.33 8.82
CA VAL A 182 -8.11 15.93 8.74
C VAL A 182 -7.33 15.15 7.69
N ARG A 183 -7.16 15.71 6.48
CA ARG A 183 -6.35 15.12 5.42
C ARG A 183 -4.93 14.81 5.90
N HIS A 184 -4.31 15.76 6.58
CA HIS A 184 -2.95 15.60 7.09
C HIS A 184 -2.83 14.49 8.14
N GLN A 185 -3.83 14.32 9.01
CA GLN A 185 -3.84 13.23 9.99
C GLN A 185 -3.90 11.85 9.30
N VAL A 186 -4.79 11.68 8.32
CA VAL A 186 -4.89 10.42 7.55
C VAL A 186 -3.62 10.18 6.73
N TYR A 187 -3.10 11.22 6.09
CA TYR A 187 -1.85 11.14 5.31
C TYR A 187 -0.67 10.74 6.19
N HIS A 188 -0.52 11.35 7.37
CA HIS A 188 0.57 11.04 8.28
C HIS A 188 0.54 9.56 8.68
N PHE A 189 -0.63 9.03 9.03
CA PHE A 189 -0.79 7.61 9.32
C PHE A 189 -0.35 6.71 8.16
N LEU A 190 -0.87 6.95 6.95
CA LEU A 190 -0.58 6.12 5.79
C LEU A 190 0.86 6.26 5.29
N SER A 191 1.44 7.46 5.35
CA SER A 191 2.83 7.71 5.00
C SER A 191 3.79 7.01 5.97
N THR A 192 3.49 7.05 7.27
CA THR A 192 4.26 6.31 8.28
C THR A 192 4.15 4.79 8.07
N LEU A 193 2.96 4.30 7.72
CA LEU A 193 2.74 2.88 7.37
C LEU A 193 3.53 2.47 6.12
N GLN A 194 3.50 3.29 5.06
CA GLN A 194 4.28 3.06 3.85
C GLN A 194 5.79 3.01 4.15
N GLN A 195 6.29 3.94 4.96
CA GLN A 195 7.70 3.97 5.35
C GLN A 195 8.08 2.74 6.20
N TYR A 196 7.21 2.34 7.13
CA TYR A 196 7.40 1.13 7.92
C TYR A 196 7.54 -0.10 7.02
N HIS A 197 6.63 -0.29 6.07
CA HIS A 197 6.69 -1.41 5.13
C HIS A 197 7.96 -1.36 4.28
N HIS A 198 8.30 -0.19 3.73
CA HIS A 198 9.50 -0.04 2.91
C HIS A 198 10.77 -0.44 3.66
N CYS A 199 11.00 0.07 4.88
CA CYS A 199 12.19 -0.26 5.67
C CYS A 199 12.23 -1.73 6.11
N ASN A 200 11.10 -2.27 6.59
CA ASN A 200 11.07 -3.63 7.12
C ASN A 200 11.18 -4.69 6.02
N LEU A 201 10.50 -4.51 4.89
CA LEU A 201 10.53 -5.44 3.76
C LEU A 201 11.83 -5.34 2.97
N SER A 202 12.26 -4.12 2.63
CA SER A 202 13.43 -3.94 1.76
C SER A 202 14.71 -4.26 2.51
N ASP A 203 14.88 -3.82 3.76
CA ASP A 203 16.18 -3.92 4.41
C ASP A 203 16.24 -4.99 5.49
N ILE A 204 15.27 -5.04 6.41
CA ILE A 204 15.37 -5.89 7.61
C ILE A 204 15.12 -7.35 7.24
N SER A 205 13.99 -7.63 6.58
CA SER A 205 13.62 -8.98 6.19
C SER A 205 14.61 -9.57 5.17
N TRP A 206 15.06 -8.76 4.20
CA TRP A 206 16.04 -9.19 3.21
C TRP A 206 17.42 -9.50 3.81
N ARG A 207 17.94 -8.66 4.71
CA ARG A 207 19.23 -8.95 5.38
C ARG A 207 19.17 -10.23 6.20
N ARG A 208 18.05 -10.48 6.88
CA ARG A 208 17.83 -11.74 7.60
C ARG A 208 17.77 -12.94 6.64
N PHE A 209 17.08 -12.81 5.51
CA PHE A 209 17.05 -13.83 4.47
C PHE A 209 18.45 -14.13 3.92
N GLN A 210 19.24 -13.10 3.57
CA GLN A 210 20.62 -13.27 3.10
C GLN A 210 21.51 -13.95 4.14
N HIS A 211 21.33 -13.64 5.42
CA HIS A 211 22.05 -14.30 6.50
C HIS A 211 21.65 -15.78 6.62
N SER A 212 20.36 -16.10 6.62
CA SER A 212 19.87 -17.48 6.62
C SER A 212 20.33 -18.27 5.40
N LEU A 213 20.30 -17.64 4.21
CA LEU A 213 20.77 -18.26 2.96
C LEU A 213 22.26 -18.65 3.04
N LYS A 214 23.10 -17.82 3.67
CA LYS A 214 24.54 -18.09 3.82
C LYS A 214 24.88 -19.13 4.89
N HIS A 215 24.12 -19.18 5.99
CA HIS A 215 24.52 -19.93 7.19
C HIS A 215 23.68 -21.18 7.48
N GLN A 216 22.43 -21.23 6.99
CA GLN A 216 21.49 -22.31 7.34
C GLN A 216 21.30 -23.30 6.20
N VAL A 217 21.57 -22.90 4.97
CA VAL A 217 21.32 -23.72 3.78
C VAL A 217 22.44 -24.74 3.56
N LYS A 218 22.07 -26.01 3.46
CA LYS A 218 22.98 -27.12 3.10
C LYS A 218 22.49 -27.86 1.85
N ASP A 219 21.19 -27.91 1.66
CA ASP A 219 20.53 -28.57 0.53
C ASP A 219 19.53 -27.66 -0.18
N MET A 220 19.12 -28.05 -1.39
CA MET A 220 18.10 -27.34 -2.18
C MET A 220 16.78 -27.14 -1.43
N ARG A 221 16.34 -28.12 -0.62
CA ARG A 221 15.14 -28.01 0.22
C ARG A 221 15.28 -26.95 1.30
N ASP A 222 16.49 -26.71 1.78
CA ASP A 222 16.73 -25.66 2.77
C ASP A 222 16.59 -24.28 2.12
N ILE A 223 16.96 -24.12 0.84
CA ILE A 223 16.74 -22.88 0.09
C ILE A 223 15.24 -22.60 -0.05
N GLU A 224 14.47 -23.60 -0.49
CA GLU A 224 13.01 -23.52 -0.61
C GLU A 224 12.38 -23.11 0.72
N TYR A 225 12.77 -23.77 1.81
CA TYR A 225 12.27 -23.47 3.15
C TYR A 225 12.63 -22.05 3.62
N VAL A 226 13.90 -21.65 3.50
CA VAL A 226 14.37 -20.31 3.91
C VAL A 226 13.69 -19.21 3.09
N HIS A 227 13.48 -19.45 1.79
CA HIS A 227 12.71 -18.56 0.92
C HIS A 227 11.24 -18.46 1.38
N LEU A 228 10.58 -19.58 1.68
CA LEU A 228 9.21 -19.59 2.17
C LEU A 228 9.07 -18.84 3.51
N CYS A 229 10.04 -19.01 4.42
CA CYS A 229 10.12 -18.27 5.67
C CYS A 229 10.27 -16.77 5.44
N TYR A 230 11.09 -16.35 4.48
CA TYR A 230 11.25 -14.93 4.11
C TYR A 230 9.93 -14.32 3.63
N VAL A 231 9.21 -14.99 2.72
CA VAL A 231 7.93 -14.49 2.21
C VAL A 231 6.85 -14.49 3.28
N THR A 232 6.85 -15.50 4.15
CA THR A 232 5.91 -15.56 5.28
C THR A 232 6.16 -14.44 6.28
N ASP A 233 7.42 -14.16 6.60
CA ASP A 233 7.82 -13.02 7.42
C ASP A 233 7.40 -11.68 6.79
N ALA A 234 7.55 -11.52 5.47
CA ALA A 234 7.06 -10.36 4.74
C ALA A 234 5.53 -10.18 4.84
N LEU A 235 4.75 -11.28 4.82
CA LEU A 235 3.30 -11.23 5.09
C LEU A 235 2.97 -10.77 6.50
N HIS A 236 3.72 -11.24 7.51
CA HIS A 236 3.54 -10.82 8.89
C HIS A 236 3.83 -9.32 9.06
N ILE A 237 4.91 -8.81 8.43
CA ILE A 237 5.24 -7.38 8.40
C ILE A 237 4.10 -6.57 7.76
N CYS A 238 3.48 -7.08 6.70
CA CYS A 238 2.35 -6.43 6.03
C CYS A 238 1.02 -6.53 6.82
N PHE A 239 1.01 -7.18 7.98
CA PHE A 239 -0.18 -7.50 8.76
C PHE A 239 -1.23 -8.33 8.00
N LEU A 240 -0.82 -9.09 6.98
CA LEU A 240 -1.71 -9.92 6.15
C LEU A 240 -1.95 -11.32 6.72
N SER A 241 -1.25 -11.69 7.80
CA SER A 241 -1.37 -12.99 8.43
C SER A 241 -2.70 -13.17 9.16
N ASN A 242 -3.10 -14.43 9.36
CA ASN A 242 -4.37 -14.76 10.02
C ASN A 242 -4.50 -14.19 11.43
N GLU A 243 -3.38 -14.04 12.14
CA GLU A 243 -3.31 -13.52 13.51
C GLU A 243 -3.50 -12.00 13.56
N THR A 244 -3.15 -11.29 12.50
CA THR A 244 -3.19 -9.82 12.40
C THR A 244 -4.45 -9.29 11.71
N LYS A 245 -5.44 -10.16 11.46
CA LYS A 245 -6.76 -9.81 10.90
C LYS A 245 -7.40 -8.56 11.51
N PRO A 246 -7.45 -8.35 12.86
CA PRO A 246 -8.07 -7.14 13.41
C PRO A 246 -7.30 -5.86 13.05
N VAL A 247 -5.97 -5.92 12.97
CA VAL A 247 -5.14 -4.79 12.53
C VAL A 247 -5.37 -4.52 11.04
N ALA A 248 -5.42 -5.58 10.22
CA ALA A 248 -5.69 -5.48 8.79
C ALA A 248 -7.05 -4.83 8.51
N THR A 249 -8.09 -5.15 9.29
CA THR A 249 -9.41 -4.51 9.13
C THR A 249 -9.38 -3.01 9.43
N ILE A 250 -8.62 -2.58 10.44
CA ILE A 250 -8.44 -1.16 10.75
C ILE A 250 -7.68 -0.47 9.62
N ILE A 251 -6.57 -1.05 9.15
CA ILE A 251 -5.80 -0.48 8.03
C ILE A 251 -6.65 -0.38 6.77
N LYS A 252 -7.43 -1.41 6.43
CA LYS A 252 -8.36 -1.38 5.28
C LYS A 252 -9.40 -0.27 5.43
N SER A 253 -9.95 -0.08 6.64
CA SER A 253 -10.84 1.06 6.94
C SER A 253 -10.14 2.40 6.70
N MET A 254 -8.89 2.56 7.16
CA MET A 254 -8.10 3.79 6.92
C MET A 254 -7.81 4.04 5.44
N LEU A 255 -7.49 2.99 4.67
CA LEU A 255 -7.27 3.08 3.23
C LEU A 255 -8.55 3.50 2.50
N GLN A 256 -9.69 2.90 2.85
CA GLN A 256 -10.99 3.26 2.32
C GLN A 256 -11.33 4.74 2.62
N GLN A 257 -11.07 5.20 3.84
CA GLN A 257 -11.28 6.61 4.21
C GLN A 257 -10.44 7.58 3.37
N ALA A 258 -9.19 7.22 3.04
CA ALA A 258 -8.34 8.04 2.18
C ALA A 258 -8.89 8.16 0.75
N LEU A 259 -9.59 7.13 0.26
CA LEU A 259 -10.22 7.14 -1.05
C LEU A 259 -11.58 7.85 -1.04
N GLU A 260 -12.39 7.67 0.00
CA GLU A 260 -13.61 8.45 0.24
C GLU A 260 -13.32 9.94 0.41
N PHE A 261 -12.13 10.29 0.90
CA PHE A 261 -11.72 11.69 0.97
C PHE A 261 -11.73 12.38 -0.40
N ARG A 262 -11.49 11.64 -1.50
CA ARG A 262 -11.60 12.17 -2.87
C ARG A 262 -13.07 12.43 -3.26
N SER A 263 -13.99 11.54 -2.92
CA SER A 263 -15.41 11.66 -3.29
C SER A 263 -16.10 12.84 -2.59
N CYS A 264 -15.49 13.37 -1.53
CA CYS A 264 -15.92 14.62 -0.89
C CYS A 264 -15.83 15.85 -1.83
N PHE A 265 -15.14 15.75 -2.97
CA PHE A 265 -14.92 16.83 -3.93
C PHE A 265 -15.60 16.53 -5.27
N LYS A 266 -16.60 17.34 -5.66
CA LYS A 266 -17.46 17.09 -6.84
C LYS A 266 -16.81 17.33 -8.21
N SER A 267 -15.72 18.08 -8.30
CA SER A 267 -14.89 18.17 -9.51
C SER A 267 -13.48 18.62 -9.14
N LEU A 268 -12.51 17.71 -9.24
CA LEU A 268 -11.10 18.01 -9.02
C LEU A 268 -10.45 18.71 -10.24
N ASN A 269 -11.13 18.71 -11.39
CA ASN A 269 -10.54 19.07 -12.69
C ASN A 269 -11.05 20.40 -13.29
N ASP A 270 -12.16 20.97 -12.80
CA ASP A 270 -12.78 22.18 -13.38
C ASP A 270 -12.73 23.41 -12.44
N LEU A 271 -11.55 23.78 -11.93
CA LEU A 271 -11.40 25.09 -11.28
C LEU A 271 -11.00 26.15 -12.29
N SER A 272 -11.90 27.11 -12.52
CA SER A 272 -11.60 28.38 -13.16
C SER A 272 -11.82 29.53 -12.17
N GLU A 273 -11.15 30.66 -12.37
CA GLU A 273 -11.30 31.86 -11.52
C GLU A 273 -12.76 32.38 -11.47
N SER A 274 -13.54 32.15 -12.53
CA SER A 274 -14.96 32.53 -12.57
C SER A 274 -15.84 31.65 -11.67
N THR A 275 -15.51 30.36 -11.51
CA THR A 275 -16.29 29.42 -10.68
C THR A 275 -16.15 29.71 -9.18
N VAL A 276 -14.97 30.18 -8.73
CA VAL A 276 -14.71 30.51 -7.31
C VAL A 276 -15.49 31.75 -6.84
N ASN A 277 -15.77 32.69 -7.77
CA ASN A 277 -16.49 33.92 -7.46
C ASN A 277 -18.01 33.72 -7.28
N GLN A 278 -18.58 32.63 -7.83
CA GLN A 278 -20.01 32.33 -7.79
C GLN A 278 -20.38 31.12 -6.91
N LEU A 279 -19.48 30.14 -6.72
CA LEU A 279 -19.80 28.93 -5.95
C LEU A 279 -19.63 29.12 -4.44
N ASN A 280 -20.63 28.70 -3.69
CA ASN A 280 -20.52 28.48 -2.25
C ASN A 280 -19.61 27.26 -2.00
N LEU A 281 -18.62 27.34 -1.10
CA LEU A 281 -17.74 26.17 -0.80
C LEU A 281 -18.52 24.90 -0.44
N HIS A 282 -19.72 25.05 0.12
CA HIS A 282 -20.62 23.94 0.45
C HIS A 282 -21.12 23.16 -0.77
N SER A 283 -21.10 23.73 -1.98
CA SER A 283 -21.41 22.98 -3.20
C SER A 283 -20.20 22.22 -3.75
N LEU A 284 -18.99 22.62 -3.37
CA LEU A 284 -17.72 22.04 -3.84
C LEU A 284 -17.19 20.93 -2.91
N ILE A 285 -17.36 21.13 -1.60
CA ILE A 285 -16.86 20.23 -0.54
C ILE A 285 -18.02 19.77 0.32
N ASN A 286 -18.16 18.45 0.45
CA ASN A 286 -19.10 17.87 1.39
C ASN A 286 -18.51 17.81 2.81
N PHE A 287 -18.74 18.86 3.61
CA PHE A 287 -18.19 18.96 4.96
C PHE A 287 -18.72 17.90 5.94
N SER A 288 -19.94 17.38 5.74
CA SER A 288 -20.47 16.32 6.62
C SER A 288 -19.74 14.99 6.40
N GLN A 289 -19.36 14.68 5.16
CA GLN A 289 -18.54 13.52 4.84
C GLN A 289 -17.12 13.65 5.42
N VAL A 290 -16.52 14.84 5.34
CA VAL A 290 -15.19 15.09 5.95
C VAL A 290 -15.24 14.88 7.46
N ASP A 291 -16.31 15.31 8.12
CA ASP A 291 -16.49 15.09 9.56
C ASP A 291 -16.70 13.61 9.90
N ALA A 292 -17.50 12.90 9.11
CA ALA A 292 -17.67 11.45 9.25
C ALA A 292 -16.34 10.67 9.01
N ILE A 293 -15.46 11.17 8.14
CA ILE A 293 -14.12 10.61 7.97
C ILE A 293 -13.27 10.88 9.21
N ARG A 294 -13.33 12.10 9.77
CA ARG A 294 -12.60 12.46 11.00
C ARG A 294 -12.99 11.57 12.18
N THR A 295 -14.28 11.41 12.45
CA THR A 295 -14.75 10.60 13.59
C THR A 295 -14.38 9.12 13.44
N ARG A 296 -14.54 8.56 12.23
CA ARG A 296 -14.09 7.18 11.94
C ARG A 296 -12.58 7.03 12.09
N PHE A 297 -11.78 8.01 11.67
CA PHE A 297 -10.32 7.98 11.81
C PHE A 297 -9.92 7.97 13.29
N GLU A 298 -10.54 8.82 14.11
CA GLU A 298 -10.29 8.87 15.54
C GLU A 298 -10.69 7.56 16.24
N SER A 299 -11.80 6.94 15.86
CA SER A 299 -12.19 5.60 16.34
C SER A 299 -11.16 4.54 15.98
N ASN A 300 -10.76 4.48 14.69
CA ASN A 300 -9.79 3.51 14.19
C ASN A 300 -8.42 3.63 14.91
N ILE A 301 -7.96 4.86 15.21
CA ILE A 301 -6.74 5.07 16.00
C ILE A 301 -6.89 4.58 17.44
N LYS A 302 -8.05 4.82 18.08
CA LYS A 302 -8.35 4.31 19.42
C LYS A 302 -8.37 2.78 19.45
N ASP A 303 -9.00 2.16 18.47
CA ASP A 303 -9.04 0.69 18.35
C ASP A 303 -7.63 0.11 18.15
N LEU A 304 -6.81 0.75 17.32
CA LEU A 304 -5.42 0.36 17.11
C LEU A 304 -4.59 0.47 18.41
N TYR A 305 -4.80 1.52 19.19
CA TYR A 305 -4.17 1.70 20.50
C TYR A 305 -4.59 0.62 21.51
N ILE A 306 -5.87 0.26 21.51
CA ILE A 306 -6.40 -0.82 22.37
C ILE A 306 -5.78 -2.17 21.99
N LEU A 307 -5.62 -2.45 20.69
CA LEU A 307 -4.97 -3.67 20.23
C LEU A 307 -3.48 -3.72 20.61
N HIS A 308 -2.78 -2.60 20.49
CA HIS A 308 -1.39 -2.46 20.92
C HIS A 308 -1.24 -2.70 22.44
N SER A 309 -2.11 -2.12 23.26
CA SER A 309 -2.03 -2.22 24.74
C SER A 309 -2.46 -3.57 25.31
N LYS A 310 -3.34 -4.32 24.61
CA LYS A 310 -3.89 -5.58 25.12
C LYS A 310 -3.04 -6.82 24.84
N SER A 311 -1.96 -6.74 24.07
CA SER A 311 -1.40 -7.97 23.47
C SER A 311 0.13 -8.07 23.46
N SER A 312 0.67 -8.96 24.29
CA SER A 312 2.07 -9.41 24.21
C SER A 312 2.41 -10.10 22.88
N LYS A 313 1.39 -10.63 22.18
CA LYS A 313 1.55 -11.37 20.92
C LYS A 313 1.92 -10.50 19.71
N TYR A 314 1.61 -9.20 19.74
CA TYR A 314 1.86 -8.31 18.60
C TYR A 314 3.17 -7.52 18.71
N GLU A 315 3.91 -7.75 19.79
CA GLU A 315 5.27 -7.24 20.00
C GLU A 315 6.26 -7.95 19.07
N GLU A 316 6.10 -9.28 18.89
CA GLU A 316 6.85 -10.08 17.91
C GLU A 316 6.41 -9.81 16.47
N LEU A 317 5.12 -9.51 16.24
CA LEU A 317 4.53 -9.27 14.91
C LEU A 317 4.72 -7.83 14.40
N GLY A 318 5.56 -7.03 15.05
CA GLY A 318 5.98 -5.72 14.53
C GLY A 318 4.99 -4.56 14.74
N LEU A 319 3.83 -4.79 15.35
CA LEU A 319 2.84 -3.74 15.64
C LEU A 319 3.38 -2.73 16.66
N SER A 320 4.13 -3.19 17.67
CA SER A 320 4.79 -2.31 18.64
C SER A 320 5.78 -1.35 17.98
N ARG A 321 6.58 -1.85 17.03
CA ARG A 321 7.49 -1.02 16.23
C ARG A 321 6.73 -0.01 15.37
N PHE A 322 5.66 -0.43 14.71
CA PHE A 322 4.82 0.47 13.92
C PHE A 322 4.18 1.56 14.78
N TRP A 323 3.63 1.20 15.94
CA TRP A 323 3.03 2.16 16.87
C TRP A 323 4.07 3.16 17.40
N GLY A 324 5.29 2.71 17.69
CA GLY A 324 6.40 3.58 18.07
C GLY A 324 6.73 4.63 17.01
N TYR A 325 6.67 4.27 15.71
CA TYR A 325 6.86 5.25 14.63
C TYR A 325 5.67 6.19 14.47
N LEU A 326 4.44 5.69 14.61
CA LEU A 326 3.23 6.51 14.48
C LEU A 326 3.09 7.53 15.62
N ASN A 327 3.49 7.15 16.82
CA ASN A 327 3.32 7.93 18.03
C ASN A 327 4.65 8.41 18.62
N TYR A 328 5.63 8.72 17.77
CA TYR A 328 6.96 9.16 18.18
C TYR A 328 6.92 10.38 19.12
N ASN A 329 6.02 11.34 18.85
CA ASN A 329 5.83 12.56 19.66
C ASN A 329 4.74 12.42 20.73
N GLU A 330 4.24 11.20 21.00
CA GLU A 330 3.12 10.93 21.92
C GLU A 330 1.81 11.68 21.60
N TYR A 331 1.66 12.26 20.40
CA TYR A 331 0.50 13.06 20.03
C TYR A 331 -0.83 12.30 20.19
N HIS A 332 -0.84 11.03 19.77
CA HIS A 332 -2.03 10.18 19.86
C HIS A 332 -2.24 9.68 21.28
N SER A 333 -1.18 9.27 21.98
CA SER A 333 -1.28 8.88 23.40
C SER A 333 -1.80 10.02 24.26
N LEU A 334 -1.26 11.23 24.14
CA LEU A 334 -1.69 12.39 24.91
C LEU A 334 -3.15 12.79 24.61
N LYS A 335 -3.59 12.64 23.36
CA LYS A 335 -4.98 12.89 22.98
C LYS A 335 -5.94 11.83 23.54
N ILE A 336 -5.53 10.56 23.51
CA ILE A 336 -6.32 9.45 24.07
C ILE A 336 -6.36 9.54 25.60
N THR A 337 -5.24 9.85 26.26
CA THR A 337 -5.19 10.03 27.72
C THR A 337 -5.99 11.24 28.18
N LYS A 338 -6.06 12.32 27.40
CA LYS A 338 -6.96 13.46 27.68
C LYS A 338 -8.45 13.08 27.52
N ASP A 339 -8.80 12.28 26.52
CA ASP A 339 -10.17 11.78 26.34
C ASP A 339 -10.57 10.81 27.48
N VAL A 340 -9.64 9.99 27.97
CA VAL A 340 -9.88 9.06 29.10
C VAL A 340 -9.87 9.77 30.45
N GLY A 341 -9.06 10.83 30.61
CA GLY A 341 -9.06 11.69 31.80
C GLY A 341 -10.35 12.48 32.01
N CYS A 342 -11.21 12.59 30.99
CA CYS A 342 -12.54 13.18 31.11
C CYS A 342 -13.62 12.22 31.65
N PHE A 343 -13.28 10.94 31.92
CA PHE A 343 -14.19 9.97 32.55
C PHE A 343 -13.94 9.75 34.04
N TYR A 344 -13.03 10.52 34.65
CA TYR A 344 -12.86 10.58 36.10
C TYR A 344 -13.08 12.01 36.59
N PHE A 345 -14.35 12.41 36.68
CA PHE A 345 -14.83 13.36 37.69
C PHE A 345 -16.30 13.08 38.00
#